data_AF-A0A846ZZ83-F1
#
_entry.id   AF-A0A846ZZ83-F1
#
_cell.length_a   1.000
_cell.length_b   1.000
_cell.length_c   1.000
_cell.angle_alpha   90.00
_cell.angle_beta   90.00
_cell.angle_gamma   90.00
#
_symmetry.space_group_name_H-M   'P 1'
#
loop_
_entity.id
_entity.type
_entity.pdbx_description
1 polymer ?
#
loop_
_entity_poly.entity_id
_entity_poly.type
_entity_poly.pdbx_seq_one_letter_code
_entity_poly.pdbx_strand_id
1 'polypeptide(L)'
;EVLLDTIPAVMQYGKTRSVAVLGTGKVLIPENALLITNKAIWALTVPLPGVDKVVAGADIGKWQWMSAYQDIINALREMVVTLPLREVLKQGRAKRLLGWNEIKDAKTLPFTQAISLTGTDGKRFGYSIRLKEDYQRAKEIFKIP
;
A
#
# COMPACT_ATOMS: atom_id res chain seq x y z
N GLU A 1 14.54 0.22 -13.73
CA GLU A 1 14.06 0.39 -12.34
C GLU A 1 14.06 -0.99 -11.72
N VAL A 2 14.55 -1.12 -10.49
CA VAL A 2 14.68 -2.42 -9.82
C VAL A 2 13.95 -2.38 -8.49
N LEU A 3 13.31 -3.48 -8.12
CA LEU A 3 12.66 -3.64 -6.83
C LEU A 3 13.74 -3.74 -5.74
N LEU A 4 13.58 -2.98 -4.66
CA LEU A 4 14.46 -3.02 -3.49
C LEU A 4 13.76 -3.68 -2.31
N ASP A 5 12.50 -3.33 -2.08
CA ASP A 5 11.72 -3.87 -0.95
C ASP A 5 10.20 -3.78 -1.21
N THR A 6 9.43 -4.42 -0.34
CA THR A 6 7.97 -4.37 -0.33
C THR A 6 7.44 -4.26 1.10
N ILE A 7 6.41 -3.44 1.30
CA ILE A 7 5.65 -3.39 2.56
C ILE A 7 4.24 -3.91 2.24
N PRO A 8 3.92 -5.16 2.58
CA PRO A 8 2.59 -5.72 2.34
C PRO A 8 1.58 -5.19 3.37
N ALA A 9 0.30 -5.50 3.12
CA ALA A 9 -0.81 -5.24 4.04
C ALA A 9 -0.81 -3.80 4.60
N VAL A 10 -0.77 -2.82 3.70
CA VAL A 10 -0.91 -1.41 4.06
C VAL A 10 -2.33 -0.91 3.87
N MET A 11 -2.67 0.16 4.56
CA MET A 11 -3.94 0.87 4.41
C MET A 11 -3.67 2.37 4.38
N GLN A 12 -4.22 3.09 3.40
CA GLN A 12 -4.02 4.54 3.33
C GLN A 12 -4.58 5.23 4.59
N TYR A 13 -3.74 5.99 5.27
CA TYR A 13 -4.05 6.69 6.51
C TYR A 13 -4.74 8.03 6.23
N GLY A 14 -5.79 8.35 7.01
CA GLY A 14 -6.43 9.67 7.01
C GLY A 14 -7.37 9.99 5.84
N LYS A 15 -7.78 9.01 5.03
CA LYS A 15 -8.81 9.19 3.98
C LYS A 15 -10.01 8.28 4.20
N THR A 16 -11.22 8.85 4.09
CA THR A 16 -12.48 8.10 4.13
C THR A 16 -12.67 7.35 2.81
N ARG A 17 -12.83 6.02 2.88
CA ARG A 17 -12.98 5.13 1.71
C ARG A 17 -14.38 5.14 1.08
N SER A 18 -15.16 6.20 1.30
CA SER A 18 -16.61 6.19 1.10
C SER A 18 -17.04 5.65 -0.26
N VAL A 19 -17.82 4.58 -0.16
CA VAL A 19 -18.49 3.84 -1.22
C VAL A 19 -19.32 4.80 -2.06
N ALA A 20 -19.14 4.75 -3.39
CA ALA A 20 -20.15 5.33 -4.28
C ALA A 20 -21.44 4.51 -4.14
N VAL A 21 -22.37 5.05 -3.37
CA VAL A 21 -23.84 4.92 -3.40
C VAL A 21 -24.42 3.56 -3.86
N LEU A 22 -25.14 2.90 -2.94
CA LEU A 22 -26.19 1.87 -3.16
C LEU A 22 -26.04 0.98 -4.41
N GLY A 23 -25.42 -0.19 -4.23
CA GLY A 23 -25.61 -1.33 -5.13
C GLY A 23 -24.33 -2.03 -5.55
N THR A 24 -23.34 -1.29 -6.06
CA THR A 24 -22.06 -1.85 -6.55
C THR A 24 -20.98 -0.75 -6.63
N GLY A 25 -20.52 -0.25 -5.48
CA GLY A 25 -19.53 0.84 -5.43
C GLY A 25 -18.09 0.34 -5.64
N LYS A 26 -17.32 0.96 -6.54
CA LYS A 26 -15.86 0.70 -6.66
C LYS A 26 -15.12 1.19 -5.41
N VAL A 27 -14.17 0.39 -4.90
CA VAL A 27 -13.26 0.81 -3.83
C VAL A 27 -12.34 1.92 -4.37
N LEU A 28 -12.44 3.13 -3.80
CA LEU A 28 -11.70 4.31 -4.30
C LEU A 28 -10.19 4.26 -4.02
N ILE A 29 -9.79 3.54 -2.97
CA ILE A 29 -8.40 3.41 -2.50
C ILE A 29 -8.14 1.93 -2.17
N PRO A 30 -8.00 1.09 -3.21
CA PRO A 30 -7.85 -0.36 -3.06
C PRO A 30 -6.40 -0.79 -2.77
N GLU A 31 -5.45 0.13 -2.69
CA GLU A 31 -4.05 -0.20 -2.50
C GLU A 31 -3.82 -0.85 -1.14
N ASN A 32 -3.11 -1.98 -1.16
CA ASN A 32 -2.89 -2.85 0.00
C ASN A 32 -1.43 -3.29 0.15
N ALA A 33 -0.53 -2.82 -0.71
CA ALA A 33 0.92 -2.98 -0.59
C ALA A 33 1.67 -1.72 -1.07
N LEU A 34 2.89 -1.53 -0.56
CA LEU A 34 3.87 -0.60 -1.14
C LEU A 34 4.99 -1.38 -1.81
N LEU A 35 5.38 -0.96 -3.00
CA LEU A 35 6.60 -1.40 -3.67
C LEU A 35 7.62 -0.27 -3.65
N ILE A 36 8.82 -0.60 -3.21
CA ILE A 36 9.92 0.33 -3.07
C ILE A 36 10.97 -0.07 -4.10
N THR A 37 11.21 0.80 -5.06
CA THR A 37 12.20 0.58 -6.12
C THR A 37 13.40 1.48 -5.91
N ASN A 38 14.43 1.36 -6.74
CA ASN A 38 15.56 2.30 -6.71
C ASN A 38 15.21 3.71 -7.23
N LYS A 39 13.98 3.94 -7.72
CA LYS A 39 13.56 5.25 -8.25
C LYS A 39 12.37 5.85 -7.51
N ALA A 40 11.43 5.03 -7.05
CA ALA A 40 10.15 5.51 -6.56
C ALA A 40 9.47 4.55 -5.59
N ILE A 41 8.46 5.08 -4.92
CA ILE A 41 7.54 4.37 -4.06
C ILE A 41 6.23 4.26 -4.81
N TRP A 42 5.71 3.05 -4.91
CA TRP A 42 4.47 2.72 -5.59
C TRP A 42 3.48 2.16 -4.58
N ALA A 43 2.23 2.59 -4.63
CA ALA A 43 1.13 1.90 -3.97
C ALA A 43 0.51 0.92 -4.96
N LEU A 44 0.28 -0.31 -4.52
CA LEU A 44 -0.18 -1.41 -5.36
C LEU A 44 -1.36 -2.11 -4.70
N THR A 45 -2.29 -2.61 -5.52
CA THR A 45 -3.35 -3.51 -5.13
C THR A 45 -2.98 -4.93 -5.54
N VAL A 46 -2.58 -5.74 -4.56
CA VAL A 46 -2.39 -7.17 -4.76
C VAL A 46 -3.76 -7.79 -5.09
N PRO A 47 -3.92 -8.41 -6.27
CA PRO A 47 -5.17 -9.06 -6.62
C PRO A 47 -5.33 -10.32 -5.78
N LEU A 48 -6.40 -10.38 -4.99
CA LEU A 48 -6.85 -11.61 -4.33
C LEU A 48 -8.22 -12.00 -4.88
N PRO A 49 -8.58 -13.30 -4.84
CA PRO A 49 -9.93 -13.73 -5.18
C PRO A 49 -10.97 -12.98 -4.31
N GLY A 50 -11.90 -12.29 -4.96
CA GLY A 50 -12.95 -11.52 -4.26
C GLY A 50 -12.59 -10.07 -3.88
N VAL A 51 -11.39 -9.57 -4.20
CA VAL A 51 -10.97 -8.17 -3.97
C VAL A 51 -11.82 -7.15 -4.71
N ASP A 52 -12.43 -7.56 -5.82
CA ASP A 52 -13.33 -6.73 -6.63
C ASP A 52 -14.82 -6.88 -6.25
N LYS A 53 -15.17 -7.67 -5.21
CA LYS A 53 -16.57 -7.91 -4.81
C LYS A 53 -16.94 -7.10 -3.57
N VAL A 54 -17.75 -6.06 -3.76
CA VAL A 54 -18.44 -5.37 -2.66
C VAL A 54 -19.55 -6.24 -2.13
N VAL A 55 -19.39 -6.77 -0.91
CA VAL A 55 -20.48 -7.40 -0.17
C VAL A 55 -20.98 -6.39 0.88
N ALA A 56 -22.20 -5.88 0.65
CA ALA A 56 -23.07 -5.28 1.65
C ALA A 56 -22.47 -4.18 2.56
N GLY A 57 -21.85 -3.14 1.99
CA GLY A 57 -21.49 -1.93 2.76
C GLY A 57 -20.33 -2.11 3.76
N ALA A 58 -19.62 -3.24 3.72
CA ALA A 58 -18.43 -3.46 4.55
C ALA A 58 -17.18 -2.76 3.96
N ASP A 59 -16.36 -2.15 4.80
CA ASP A 59 -15.03 -1.62 4.42
C ASP A 59 -14.09 -2.80 4.11
N ILE A 60 -14.12 -3.25 2.86
CA ILE A 60 -13.33 -4.38 2.36
C ILE A 60 -11.84 -4.16 2.52
N GLY A 61 -11.36 -2.93 2.37
CA GLY A 61 -9.95 -2.66 2.59
C GLY A 61 -9.56 -2.82 4.07
N LYS A 62 -10.46 -2.51 5.01
CA LYS A 62 -10.26 -2.82 6.44
C LYS A 62 -10.35 -4.32 6.70
N TRP A 63 -11.30 -5.03 6.06
CA TRP A 63 -11.38 -6.49 6.17
C TRP A 63 -10.14 -7.18 5.58
N GLN A 64 -9.65 -6.75 4.43
CA GLN A 64 -8.42 -7.25 3.82
C GLN A 64 -7.21 -7.02 4.74
N TRP A 65 -7.11 -5.81 5.29
CA TRP A 65 -6.04 -5.46 6.23
C TRP A 65 -6.12 -6.23 7.55
N MET A 66 -7.32 -6.55 8.03
CA MET A 66 -7.54 -7.26 9.29
C MET A 66 -7.45 -8.79 9.16
N SER A 67 -8.00 -9.34 8.08
CA SER A 67 -8.33 -10.77 7.96
C SER A 67 -7.64 -11.48 6.80
N ALA A 68 -7.31 -10.77 5.72
CA ALA A 68 -6.66 -11.35 4.52
C ALA A 68 -5.19 -10.90 4.36
N TYR A 69 -4.59 -10.32 5.41
CA TYR A 69 -3.23 -9.76 5.32
C TYR A 69 -2.18 -10.82 4.96
N GLN A 70 -2.36 -12.06 5.42
CA GLN A 70 -1.47 -13.17 5.07
C GLN A 70 -1.59 -13.55 3.58
N ASP A 71 -2.79 -13.49 3.01
CA ASP A 71 -3.01 -13.74 1.59
C ASP A 71 -2.38 -12.64 0.74
N ILE A 72 -2.47 -11.37 1.18
CA ILE A 72 -1.76 -10.24 0.55
C ILE A 72 -0.25 -10.51 0.54
N ILE A 73 0.32 -10.94 1.67
CA ILE A 73 1.75 -11.23 1.79
C ILE A 73 2.16 -12.35 0.83
N ASN A 74 1.41 -13.46 0.83
CA ASN A 74 1.73 -14.63 0.03
C ASN A 74 1.63 -14.31 -1.47
N ALA A 75 0.54 -13.69 -1.91
CA ALA A 75 0.32 -13.33 -3.30
C ALA A 75 1.32 -12.26 -3.78
N LEU A 76 1.64 -11.25 -2.95
CA LEU A 76 2.66 -10.27 -3.30
C LEU A 76 4.02 -10.93 -3.49
N ARG A 77 4.40 -11.81 -2.56
CA ARG A 77 5.67 -12.55 -2.64
C ARG A 77 5.74 -13.40 -3.91
N GLU A 78 4.67 -14.10 -4.23
CA GLU A 78 4.58 -14.88 -5.47
C GLU A 78 4.74 -13.99 -6.70
N MET A 79 4.01 -12.87 -6.77
CA MET A 79 4.10 -11.93 -7.89
C MET A 79 5.52 -11.39 -8.09
N VAL A 80 6.19 -10.95 -7.02
CA VAL A 80 7.54 -10.36 -7.15
C VAL A 80 8.63 -11.37 -7.48
N VAL A 81 8.43 -12.66 -7.15
CA VAL A 81 9.36 -13.75 -7.48
C VAL A 81 9.15 -14.26 -8.90
N THR A 82 7.90 -14.31 -9.36
CA THR A 82 7.54 -14.96 -10.65
C THR A 82 7.48 -14.00 -11.83
N LEU A 83 7.20 -12.72 -11.57
CA LEU A 83 6.98 -11.72 -12.62
C LEU A 83 8.07 -10.66 -12.63
N PRO A 84 8.45 -10.14 -13.82
CA PRO A 84 9.28 -8.95 -13.89
C PRO A 84 8.52 -7.75 -13.31
N LEU A 85 9.25 -6.79 -12.71
CA LEU A 85 8.68 -5.62 -12.04
C LEU A 85 7.61 -4.88 -12.87
N ARG A 86 7.81 -4.76 -14.19
CA ARG A 86 6.85 -4.12 -15.10
C ARG A 86 5.48 -4.79 -15.06
N GLU A 87 5.44 -6.12 -15.04
CA GLU A 87 4.20 -6.88 -14.98
C GLU A 87 3.58 -6.83 -13.59
N VAL A 88 4.38 -6.82 -12.52
CA VAL A 88 3.89 -6.61 -11.15
C VAL A 88 3.17 -5.26 -11.04
N LEU A 89 3.79 -4.18 -11.51
CA LEU A 89 3.21 -2.83 -11.49
C LEU A 89 1.92 -2.77 -12.31
N LYS A 90 1.88 -3.44 -13.47
CA LYS A 90 0.70 -3.48 -14.34
C LYS A 90 -0.46 -4.27 -13.72
N GLN A 91 -0.22 -5.50 -13.28
CA GLN A 91 -1.25 -6.37 -12.71
C GLN A 91 -1.79 -5.81 -11.40
N GLY A 92 -0.91 -5.25 -10.57
CA GLY A 92 -1.28 -4.65 -9.31
C GLY A 92 -1.87 -3.23 -9.41
N ARG A 93 -2.17 -2.74 -10.62
CA ARG A 93 -2.72 -1.39 -10.86
C ARG A 93 -1.92 -0.32 -10.12
N ALA A 94 -0.59 -0.43 -10.15
CA ALA A 94 0.28 0.34 -9.28
C ALA A 94 0.22 1.84 -9.58
N LYS A 95 0.19 2.63 -8.53
CA LYS A 95 0.17 4.09 -8.55
C LYS A 95 1.47 4.63 -7.97
N ARG A 96 2.21 5.39 -8.78
CA ARG A 96 3.41 6.09 -8.30
C ARG A 96 2.98 7.12 -7.24
N LEU A 97 3.56 7.04 -6.06
CA LEU A 97 3.34 8.02 -5.00
C LEU A 97 4.34 9.16 -5.13
N LEU A 98 5.63 8.83 -5.00
CA LEU A 98 6.76 9.75 -5.00
C LEU A 98 8.00 9.05 -5.55
N GLY A 99 8.87 9.80 -6.22
CA GLY A 99 10.27 9.45 -6.42
C GLY A 99 11.08 9.66 -5.15
N TRP A 100 12.23 8.99 -5.01
CA TRP A 100 13.12 9.19 -3.86
C TRP A 100 13.54 10.66 -3.69
N ASN A 101 13.91 11.31 -4.80
CA ASN A 101 14.31 12.72 -4.81
C ASN A 101 13.15 13.70 -4.61
N GLU A 102 11.91 13.20 -4.63
CA GLU A 102 10.70 14.00 -4.39
C GLU A 102 10.29 13.95 -2.91
N ILE A 103 10.89 13.08 -2.08
CA ILE A 103 10.59 13.02 -0.65
C ILE A 103 11.26 14.20 0.05
N LYS A 104 10.45 15.07 0.63
CA LYS A 104 10.89 16.17 1.49
C LYS A 104 11.04 15.74 2.94
N ASP A 105 10.09 14.93 3.43
CA ASP A 105 10.03 14.51 4.83
C ASP A 105 9.33 13.14 4.94
N ALA A 106 9.78 12.32 5.90
CA ALA A 106 9.21 11.02 6.22
C ALA A 106 9.13 10.87 7.73
N LYS A 107 7.94 10.53 8.24
CA LYS A 107 7.71 10.39 9.68
C LYS A 107 6.81 9.22 10.01
N THR A 108 6.91 8.75 11.25
CA THR A 108 6.02 7.73 11.77
C THR A 108 4.90 8.33 12.61
N LEU A 109 3.80 7.58 12.71
CA LEU A 109 2.69 7.79 13.63
C LEU A 109 2.58 6.53 14.50
N PRO A 110 3.27 6.49 15.66
CA PRO A 110 3.46 5.25 16.42
C PRO A 110 2.16 4.58 16.87
N PHE A 111 1.18 5.37 17.30
CA PHE A 111 -0.10 4.85 17.78
C PHE A 111 -0.89 4.08 16.73
N THR A 112 -0.70 4.40 15.44
CA THR A 112 -1.43 3.79 14.32
C THR A 112 -0.53 2.95 13.42
N GLN A 113 0.70 2.66 13.86
CA GLN A 113 1.74 1.96 13.09
C GLN A 113 1.80 2.44 11.63
N ALA A 114 1.75 3.76 11.44
CA ALA A 114 1.69 4.37 10.12
C ALA A 114 2.96 5.13 9.77
N ILE A 115 3.27 5.16 8.49
CA ILE A 115 4.26 6.07 7.90
C ILE A 115 3.54 7.19 7.16
N SER A 116 4.14 8.37 7.14
CA SER A 116 3.69 9.52 6.37
C SER A 116 4.85 10.09 5.58
N LEU A 117 4.71 10.11 4.26
CA LEU A 117 5.66 10.69 3.32
C LEU A 117 5.10 12.03 2.83
N THR A 118 5.92 13.07 2.89
CA THR A 118 5.60 14.40 2.35
C THR A 118 6.50 14.69 1.16
N GLY A 119 5.90 15.00 0.01
CA GLY A 119 6.60 15.40 -1.20
C GLY A 119 7.14 16.83 -1.13
N THR A 120 8.10 17.16 -1.99
CA THR A 120 8.58 18.54 -2.19
C THR A 120 7.49 19.48 -2.70
N ASP A 121 6.50 18.93 -3.40
CA ASP A 121 5.26 19.61 -3.84
C ASP A 121 4.22 19.80 -2.72
N GLY A 122 4.50 19.33 -1.50
CA GLY A 122 3.62 19.42 -0.34
C GLY A 122 2.54 18.33 -0.27
N LYS A 123 2.42 17.43 -1.26
CA LYS A 123 1.47 16.30 -1.17
C LYS A 123 1.90 15.33 -0.09
N ARG A 124 0.92 14.76 0.62
CA ARG A 124 1.15 13.82 1.72
C ARG A 124 0.52 12.47 1.42
N PHE A 125 1.29 11.41 1.65
CA PHE A 125 0.87 10.03 1.50
C PHE A 125 1.09 9.31 2.83
N GLY A 126 0.00 8.94 3.50
CA GLY A 126 0.04 8.19 4.76
C GLY A 126 -0.39 6.74 4.55
N TYR A 127 0.32 5.79 5.15
CA TYR A 127 -0.02 4.37 5.12
C TYR A 127 0.16 3.73 6.50
N SER A 128 -0.92 3.18 7.05
CA SER A 128 -0.89 2.27 8.20
C SER A 128 -0.39 0.90 7.76
N ILE A 129 0.49 0.32 8.57
CA ILE A 129 1.13 -0.97 8.31
C ILE A 129 0.60 -1.97 9.34
N ARG A 130 0.25 -3.18 8.89
CA ARG A 130 -0.41 -4.17 9.74
C ARG A 130 0.53 -4.83 10.74
N LEU A 131 1.69 -5.27 10.25
CA LEU A 131 2.68 -6.03 11.01
C LEU A 131 3.74 -5.11 11.60
N LYS A 132 4.16 -5.40 12.82
CA LYS A 132 5.12 -4.57 13.56
C LYS A 132 6.50 -4.64 12.90
N GLU A 133 6.87 -5.80 12.40
CA GLU A 133 8.12 -6.08 11.69
C GLU A 133 8.21 -5.25 10.41
N ASP A 134 7.12 -5.20 9.64
CA ASP A 134 7.01 -4.40 8.43
C ASP A 134 7.05 -2.91 8.73
N TYR A 135 6.47 -2.50 9.87
CA TYR A 135 6.56 -1.13 10.35
C TYR A 135 7.99 -0.73 10.74
N GLN A 136 8.75 -1.60 11.43
CA GLN A 136 10.17 -1.34 11.72
C GLN A 136 11.00 -1.28 10.43
N ARG A 137 10.78 -2.22 9.52
CA ARG A 137 11.44 -2.22 8.20
C ARG A 137 11.13 -0.96 7.40
N ALA A 138 9.89 -0.47 7.45
CA ALA A 138 9.54 0.81 6.83
C ALA A 138 10.34 1.98 7.42
N LYS A 139 10.59 1.99 8.74
CA LYS A 139 11.45 3.01 9.36
C LYS A 139 12.87 2.96 8.79
N GLU A 140 13.43 1.75 8.64
CA GLU A 140 14.77 1.55 8.09
C GLU A 140 14.85 2.04 6.63
N ILE A 141 13.90 1.61 5.79
CA ILE A 141 13.80 2.01 4.37
C ILE A 141 13.74 3.52 4.22
N PHE A 142 12.90 4.19 5.01
CA PHE A 142 12.67 5.63 4.93
C PHE A 142 13.58 6.45 5.84
N LYS A 143 14.54 5.81 6.52
CA LYS A 143 15.49 6.43 7.46
C LYS A 143 14.80 7.28 8.54
N ILE A 144 13.67 6.79 9.05
CA ILE A 144 12.88 7.44 10.09
C ILE A 144 13.40 6.97 11.46
N PRO A 145 13.76 7.90 12.38
CA PRO A 145 14.23 7.53 13.71
C PRO A 145 13.21 6.72 14.53
#